data_AF-A0A3D1K9K0-F1
#
_entry.id   AF-A0A3D1K9K0-F1
#
_cell.length_a   1.000
_cell.length_b   1.000
_cell.length_c   1.000
_cell.angle_alpha   90.00
_cell.angle_beta   90.00
_cell.angle_gamma   90.00
#
_symmetry.space_group_name_H-M   'P 1'
#
loop_
_entity.id
_entity.type
_entity.pdbx_description
1 polymer ?
#
loop_
_entity_poly.entity_id
_entity_poly.type
_entity_poly.pdbx_seq_one_letter_code
_entity_poly.pdbx_strand_id
1 'polypeptide(L)'
;MRYAIISDLHANKPALKSVLADIASHQIDQILCLGDVVGYGPNPAEVLELAYSKIHYFILGNHDAVIGGKLSPDNFNDNAKRLIDWTNRNLDGKAAKFFNTLPLDAKGDNFRCAHAEFANPGRFGYIFDPADAEESFKTCPEQLFFVGHSHVPGIFVMGESRVAHWLDPMDFGIEDEKRYIVNVGSVGQPRDDGIRACYCIYDTEQKDVLFKKVAFDIEEYIGEQKKNRIPEAPTYFIDIYHKQAPRPIRDIVDFHRVSAEKSVKTEIETVDLHKTVAKLRKTKRVLLSLLLICAAVLFILLFGYSYQKSAAEKARSEIKKLQKTSYGSLVFSREKIPARSELPMEFPNQSGPVSEASPILDWLITSSDPSAQKISVEKLDNQNFLRISSGSAGEISVSSKSVPVEKGMKFNASCLVMGENFTSGNLEILMEQQLPDGTRKTVYLAPIERVKNISKWKKTTIPSSSPKLIQESGSLFITVRGQFKGDVMLRKFCFKRFE
;
A
#
# COMPACT_ATOMS: atom_id res chain seq x y z
N MET A 1 -26.68 8.48 22.88
CA MET A 1 -26.96 9.08 21.54
C MET A 1 -25.85 8.65 20.58
N ARG A 2 -26.20 8.27 19.36
CA ARG A 2 -25.27 7.82 18.32
C ARG A 2 -25.30 8.73 17.11
N TYR A 3 -24.14 9.26 16.75
CA TYR A 3 -23.94 10.06 15.55
C TYR A 3 -23.24 9.25 14.46
N ALA A 4 -23.72 9.33 13.23
CA ALA A 4 -22.89 9.05 12.05
C ALA A 4 -22.28 10.36 11.56
N ILE A 5 -20.95 10.41 11.52
CA ILE A 5 -20.20 11.59 11.13
C ILE A 5 -19.54 11.29 9.79
N ILE A 6 -20.01 11.96 8.76
CA ILE A 6 -19.60 11.76 7.36
C ILE A 6 -18.97 13.05 6.83
N SER A 7 -18.09 12.95 5.84
CA SER A 7 -17.47 14.12 5.20
C SER A 7 -17.17 13.84 3.73
N ASP A 8 -16.96 14.91 2.97
CA ASP A 8 -16.35 14.86 1.64
C ASP A 8 -17.13 13.92 0.71
N LEU A 9 -18.44 14.18 0.56
CA LEU A 9 -19.35 13.38 -0.28
C LEU A 9 -19.05 13.58 -1.76
N HIS A 10 -18.56 14.77 -2.13
CA HIS A 10 -18.01 15.10 -3.45
C HIS A 10 -18.87 14.61 -4.60
N ALA A 11 -20.19 14.87 -4.55
CA ALA A 11 -21.12 14.50 -5.60
C ALA A 11 -21.04 13.02 -6.06
N ASN A 12 -20.56 12.13 -5.19
CA ASN A 12 -20.46 10.69 -5.44
C ASN A 12 -21.72 9.97 -4.94
N LYS A 13 -22.70 9.85 -5.83
CA LYS A 13 -24.01 9.27 -5.52
C LYS A 13 -23.93 7.78 -5.14
N PRO A 14 -23.19 6.90 -5.83
CA PRO A 14 -23.05 5.50 -5.41
C PRO A 14 -22.46 5.35 -4.01
N ALA A 15 -21.42 6.12 -3.67
CA ALA A 15 -20.81 6.09 -2.35
C ALA A 15 -21.77 6.56 -1.24
N LEU A 16 -22.46 7.70 -1.45
CA LEU A 16 -23.42 8.21 -0.47
C LEU A 16 -24.56 7.21 -0.23
N LYS A 17 -25.10 6.60 -1.29
CA LYS A 17 -26.14 5.57 -1.16
C LYS A 17 -25.67 4.38 -0.32
N SER A 18 -24.48 3.86 -0.60
CA SER A 18 -23.91 2.75 0.17
C SER A 18 -23.69 3.12 1.64
N VAL A 19 -23.16 4.32 1.91
CA VAL A 19 -22.93 4.79 3.29
C VAL A 19 -24.24 4.99 4.04
N LEU A 20 -25.27 5.58 3.42
CA LEU A 20 -26.59 5.74 4.06
C LEU A 20 -27.25 4.38 4.35
N ALA A 21 -27.08 3.40 3.46
CA ALA A 21 -27.56 2.03 3.69
C ALA A 21 -26.83 1.35 4.85
N ASP A 22 -25.52 1.53 4.96
CA ASP A 22 -24.71 1.03 6.08
C ASP A 22 -25.11 1.71 7.40
N ILE A 23 -25.25 3.03 7.41
CA ILE A 23 -25.72 3.83 8.56
C ILE A 23 -27.08 3.34 9.06
N ALA A 24 -28.01 3.01 8.16
CA ALA A 24 -29.33 2.51 8.52
C ALA A 24 -29.29 1.19 9.33
N SER A 25 -28.18 0.44 9.26
CA SER A 25 -27.98 -0.81 10.01
C SER A 25 -27.43 -0.61 11.44
N HIS A 26 -27.06 0.61 11.82
CA HIS A 26 -26.28 0.89 13.03
C HIS A 26 -27.03 1.61 14.17
N GLN A 27 -28.36 1.74 14.08
CA GLN A 27 -29.18 2.46 15.08
C GLN A 27 -28.65 3.88 15.35
N ILE A 28 -28.39 4.61 14.27
CA ILE A 28 -27.90 5.99 14.33
C ILE A 28 -29.06 6.93 14.61
N ASP A 29 -28.89 7.80 15.61
CA ASP A 29 -29.89 8.78 15.98
C ASP A 29 -29.82 10.01 15.07
N GLN A 30 -28.60 10.47 14.75
CA GLN A 30 -28.36 11.68 13.96
C GLN A 30 -27.20 11.50 12.98
N ILE A 31 -27.30 12.11 11.81
CA ILE A 31 -26.24 12.12 10.79
C ILE A 31 -25.73 13.55 10.65
N LEU A 32 -24.41 13.73 10.79
CA LEU A 32 -23.73 15.01 10.69
C LEU A 32 -22.74 14.95 9.52
N CYS A 33 -22.89 15.87 8.57
CA CYS A 33 -22.00 16.02 7.43
C CYS A 33 -21.04 17.18 7.66
N LEU A 34 -19.74 16.90 7.59
CA LEU A 34 -18.67 17.87 7.79
C LEU A 34 -18.38 18.73 6.54
N GLY A 35 -19.22 18.66 5.51
CA GLY A 35 -19.10 19.48 4.32
C GLY A 35 -18.52 18.74 3.12
N ASP A 36 -18.30 19.52 2.06
CA ASP A 36 -17.95 19.06 0.71
C ASP A 36 -18.99 18.05 0.20
N VAL A 37 -20.25 18.47 0.24
CA VAL A 37 -21.39 17.72 -0.32
C VAL A 37 -21.24 17.60 -1.83
N VAL A 38 -20.74 18.66 -2.47
CA VAL A 38 -20.54 18.76 -3.92
C VAL A 38 -19.08 19.04 -4.27
N GLY A 39 -18.75 18.94 -5.56
CA GLY A 39 -17.38 19.02 -6.06
C GLY A 39 -16.88 17.65 -6.50
N TYR A 40 -15.92 17.62 -7.43
CA TYR A 40 -15.30 16.44 -8.07
C TYR A 40 -16.22 15.42 -8.77
N GLY A 41 -17.29 14.93 -8.13
CA GLY A 41 -18.14 13.87 -8.64
C GLY A 41 -19.25 14.32 -9.60
N PRO A 42 -19.87 13.35 -10.29
CA PRO A 42 -20.74 13.62 -11.42
C PRO A 42 -22.20 13.91 -11.09
N ASN A 43 -22.65 13.79 -9.84
CA ASN A 43 -24.08 13.92 -9.50
C ASN A 43 -24.34 14.97 -8.39
N PRO A 44 -23.97 16.24 -8.59
CA PRO A 44 -24.07 17.23 -7.53
C PRO A 44 -25.51 17.50 -7.08
N ALA A 45 -26.47 17.56 -8.01
CA ALA A 45 -27.87 17.81 -7.69
C ALA A 45 -28.50 16.62 -6.94
N GLU A 46 -28.28 15.40 -7.43
CA GLU A 46 -28.86 14.19 -6.84
C GLU A 46 -28.23 13.87 -5.48
N VAL A 47 -26.93 14.13 -5.31
CA VAL A 47 -26.27 14.01 -4.01
C VAL A 47 -26.80 15.05 -3.04
N LEU A 48 -26.93 16.32 -3.44
CA LEU A 48 -27.48 17.35 -2.58
C LEU A 48 -28.92 17.04 -2.16
N GLU A 49 -29.78 16.62 -3.10
CA GLU A 49 -31.15 16.21 -2.81
C GLU A 49 -31.21 15.04 -1.82
N LEU A 50 -30.44 13.99 -2.08
CA LEU A 50 -30.38 12.82 -1.21
C LEU A 50 -29.85 13.18 0.19
N ALA A 51 -28.75 13.92 0.24
CA ALA A 51 -28.12 14.42 1.46
C ALA A 51 -29.13 15.22 2.29
N TYR A 52 -29.77 16.22 1.67
CA TYR A 52 -30.75 17.09 2.33
C TYR A 52 -31.94 16.31 2.93
N SER A 53 -32.33 15.20 2.29
CA SER A 53 -33.44 14.38 2.77
C SER A 53 -33.11 13.43 3.95
N LYS A 54 -31.83 13.19 4.23
CA LYS A 54 -31.37 12.15 5.18
C LYS A 54 -30.45 12.66 6.29
N ILE A 55 -29.70 13.72 6.03
CA ILE A 55 -28.69 14.24 6.95
C ILE A 55 -29.33 15.33 7.81
N HIS A 56 -29.01 15.30 9.10
CA HIS A 56 -29.64 16.16 10.10
C HIS A 56 -28.89 17.48 10.27
N TYR A 57 -27.56 17.43 10.21
CA TYR A 57 -26.69 18.59 10.40
C TYR A 57 -25.62 18.68 9.31
N PHE A 58 -25.36 19.90 8.87
CA PHE A 58 -24.38 20.19 7.83
C PHE A 58 -23.42 21.27 8.31
N ILE A 59 -22.15 21.06 8.02
CA ILE A 59 -21.08 22.04 8.14
C ILE A 59 -20.62 22.41 6.74
N LEU A 60 -20.24 23.66 6.57
CA LEU A 60 -19.78 24.18 5.30
C LEU A 60 -18.38 23.61 4.96
N GLY A 61 -18.25 22.92 3.82
CA GLY A 61 -16.95 22.59 3.23
C GLY A 61 -16.41 23.69 2.30
N ASN A 62 -15.16 23.59 1.86
CA ASN A 62 -14.59 24.60 0.97
C ASN A 62 -15.22 24.57 -0.43
N HIS A 63 -15.56 23.39 -0.97
CA HIS A 63 -16.25 23.29 -2.26
C HIS A 63 -17.66 23.87 -2.16
N ASP A 64 -18.37 23.56 -1.08
CA ASP A 64 -19.69 24.11 -0.78
C ASP A 64 -19.61 25.64 -0.61
N ALA A 65 -18.57 26.16 0.04
CA ALA A 65 -18.35 27.59 0.26
C ALA A 65 -18.17 28.36 -1.05
N VAL A 66 -17.55 27.76 -2.08
CA VAL A 66 -17.47 28.36 -3.41
C VAL A 66 -18.85 28.48 -4.03
N ILE A 67 -19.68 27.43 -3.98
CA ILE A 67 -21.06 27.47 -4.50
C ILE A 67 -21.93 28.46 -3.70
N GLY A 68 -21.74 28.52 -2.39
CA GLY A 68 -22.42 29.45 -1.48
C GLY A 68 -21.93 30.90 -1.54
N GLY A 69 -20.93 31.21 -2.38
CA GLY A 69 -20.37 32.56 -2.55
C GLY A 69 -19.59 33.08 -1.33
N LYS A 70 -19.09 32.19 -0.47
CA LYS A 70 -18.28 32.52 0.72
C LYS A 70 -16.78 32.34 0.50
N LEU A 71 -16.38 31.65 -0.57
CA LEU A 71 -14.98 31.44 -0.95
C LEU A 71 -14.79 31.72 -2.44
N SER A 72 -13.68 32.35 -2.82
CA SER A 72 -13.36 32.55 -4.24
C SER A 72 -12.91 31.23 -4.88
N PRO A 73 -13.38 30.90 -6.10
CA PRO A 73 -12.82 29.79 -6.89
C PRO A 73 -11.31 29.93 -7.16
N ASP A 74 -10.74 31.14 -7.07
CA ASP A 74 -9.30 31.38 -7.28
C ASP A 74 -8.41 30.78 -6.19
N ASN A 75 -9.01 30.36 -5.07
CA ASN A 75 -8.30 29.63 -4.02
C ASN A 75 -8.02 28.16 -4.42
N PHE A 76 -8.60 27.68 -5.52
CA PHE A 76 -8.45 26.30 -5.99
C PHE A 76 -7.46 26.20 -7.15
N ASN A 77 -6.87 25.01 -7.33
CA ASN A 77 -6.10 24.74 -8.55
C ASN A 77 -7.01 24.70 -9.79
N ASP A 78 -6.43 24.87 -10.99
CA ASP A 78 -7.16 24.97 -12.25
C ASP A 78 -8.14 23.81 -12.50
N ASN A 79 -7.77 22.58 -12.14
CA ASN A 79 -8.63 21.42 -12.31
C ASN A 79 -9.85 21.47 -11.38
N ALA A 80 -9.61 21.76 -10.09
CA ALA A 80 -10.67 21.91 -9.11
C ALA A 80 -11.60 23.10 -9.44
N LYS A 81 -11.05 24.19 -10.00
CA LYS A 81 -11.83 25.33 -10.49
C LYS A 81 -12.75 24.95 -11.66
N ARG A 82 -12.24 24.23 -12.67
CA ARG A 82 -13.05 23.75 -13.79
C ARG A 82 -14.17 22.82 -13.36
N LEU A 83 -13.90 21.96 -12.38
CA LEU A 83 -14.89 21.05 -11.81
C LEU A 83 -15.95 21.82 -11.02
N ILE A 84 -15.58 22.76 -10.16
CA ILE A 84 -16.56 23.51 -9.37
C ILE A 84 -17.42 24.42 -10.25
N ASP A 85 -16.86 24.98 -11.33
CA ASP A 85 -17.62 25.71 -12.36
C ASP A 85 -18.61 24.81 -13.10
N TRP A 86 -18.25 23.55 -13.34
CA TRP A 86 -19.18 22.56 -13.88
C TRP A 86 -20.26 22.19 -12.86
N THR A 87 -19.88 21.93 -11.61
CA THR A 87 -20.81 21.64 -10.50
C THR A 87 -21.83 22.76 -10.34
N ASN A 88 -21.40 24.02 -10.32
CA ASN A 88 -22.28 25.18 -10.17
C ASN A 88 -23.34 25.27 -11.27
N ARG A 89 -22.99 24.93 -12.52
CA ARG A 89 -23.93 24.90 -13.65
C ARG A 89 -24.94 23.76 -13.59
N ASN A 90 -24.68 22.73 -12.79
CA ASN A 90 -25.55 21.57 -12.60
C ASN A 90 -26.36 21.64 -11.29
N LEU A 91 -26.33 22.78 -10.59
CA LEU A 91 -27.11 23.03 -9.38
C LEU A 91 -28.13 24.15 -9.65
N ASP A 92 -29.23 24.12 -8.91
CA ASP A 92 -30.20 25.21 -8.94
C ASP A 92 -29.80 26.34 -7.96
N GLY A 93 -30.48 27.48 -8.05
CA GLY A 93 -30.21 28.62 -7.18
C GLY A 93 -30.53 28.38 -5.70
N LYS A 94 -31.19 27.28 -5.32
CA LYS A 94 -31.44 26.94 -3.92
C LYS A 94 -30.18 26.35 -3.28
N ALA A 95 -29.34 25.65 -4.04
CA ALA A 95 -28.08 25.11 -3.54
C ALA A 95 -27.17 26.21 -2.99
N ALA A 96 -26.95 27.29 -3.76
CA ALA A 96 -26.14 28.43 -3.31
C ALA A 96 -26.71 29.08 -2.04
N LYS A 97 -28.04 29.24 -1.95
CA LYS A 97 -28.70 29.75 -0.74
C LYS A 97 -28.47 28.82 0.45
N PHE A 98 -28.66 27.53 0.27
CA PHE A 98 -28.44 26.52 1.31
C PHE A 98 -27.00 26.58 1.84
N PHE A 99 -25.99 26.46 0.97
CA PHE A 99 -24.59 26.52 1.38
C PHE A 99 -24.22 27.87 2.01
N ASN A 100 -24.84 28.97 1.58
CA ASN A 100 -24.61 30.28 2.20
C ASN A 100 -25.11 30.35 3.67
N THR A 101 -26.02 29.47 4.08
CA THR A 101 -26.54 29.42 5.45
C THR A 101 -25.78 28.48 6.38
N LEU A 102 -24.91 27.60 5.84
CA LEU A 102 -24.24 26.60 6.65
C LEU A 102 -23.19 27.21 7.59
N PRO A 103 -23.07 26.70 8.83
CA PRO A 103 -22.06 27.12 9.77
C PRO A 103 -20.68 26.57 9.38
N LEU A 104 -19.61 27.23 9.84
CA LEU A 104 -18.23 26.77 9.67
C LEU A 104 -17.84 25.67 10.67
N ASP A 105 -18.46 25.67 11.83
CA ASP A 105 -18.28 24.68 12.89
C ASP A 105 -19.60 24.42 13.63
N ALA A 106 -19.68 23.26 14.29
CA ALA A 106 -20.80 22.90 15.14
C ALA A 106 -20.30 22.32 16.46
N LYS A 107 -20.99 22.63 17.55
CA LYS A 107 -20.64 22.19 18.90
C LYS A 107 -21.72 21.26 19.45
N GLY A 108 -21.31 20.09 19.91
CA GLY A 108 -22.06 19.23 20.82
C GLY A 108 -21.59 19.40 22.27
N ASP A 109 -22.05 18.54 23.18
CA ASP A 109 -21.77 18.70 24.61
C ASP A 109 -20.27 18.62 24.93
N ASN A 110 -19.58 17.58 24.42
CA ASN A 110 -18.14 17.38 24.63
C ASN A 110 -17.37 17.13 23.33
N PHE A 111 -17.98 17.46 22.19
CA PHE A 111 -17.34 17.34 20.89
C PHE A 111 -17.60 18.56 20.02
N ARG A 112 -16.71 18.81 19.05
CA ARG A 112 -16.84 19.88 18.08
C ARG A 112 -16.51 19.36 16.69
N CYS A 113 -17.24 19.84 15.70
CA CYS A 113 -17.11 19.43 14.31
C CYS A 113 -16.77 20.65 13.46
N ALA A 114 -15.86 20.50 12.50
CA ALA A 114 -15.58 21.49 11.47
C ALA A 114 -15.19 20.74 10.18
N HIS A 115 -15.17 21.42 9.04
CA HIS A 115 -14.72 20.77 7.81
C HIS A 115 -13.22 20.43 7.85
N ALA A 116 -12.39 21.37 8.28
CA ALA A 116 -10.93 21.26 8.14
C ALA A 116 -10.15 21.54 9.44
N GLU A 117 -10.34 22.72 10.06
CA GLU A 117 -9.61 23.16 11.25
C GLU A 117 -10.49 23.98 12.20
N PHE A 118 -10.02 24.20 13.43
CA PHE A 118 -10.75 24.94 14.47
C PHE A 118 -10.16 26.31 14.81
N ALA A 119 -8.91 26.58 14.45
CA ALA A 119 -8.25 27.85 14.75
C ALA A 119 -8.80 28.98 13.86
N ASN A 120 -8.90 28.73 12.56
CA ASN A 120 -9.58 29.60 11.61
C ASN A 120 -10.44 28.80 10.61
N PRO A 121 -11.63 28.33 11.02
CA PRO A 121 -12.45 27.42 10.22
C PRO A 121 -12.76 27.91 8.79
N GLY A 122 -12.87 29.23 8.59
CA GLY A 122 -13.16 29.84 7.28
C GLY A 122 -11.99 29.81 6.28
N ARG A 123 -10.78 29.49 6.74
CA ARG A 123 -9.60 29.31 5.87
C ARG A 123 -9.57 27.93 5.22
N PHE A 124 -10.21 26.94 5.84
CA PHE A 124 -10.14 25.53 5.44
C PHE A 124 -8.69 25.01 5.39
N GLY A 125 -7.90 25.24 6.45
CA GLY A 125 -6.55 24.70 6.56
C GLY A 125 -6.54 23.18 6.78
N TYR A 126 -5.66 22.47 6.08
CA TYR A 126 -5.45 21.04 6.29
C TYR A 126 -4.74 20.77 7.63
N ILE A 127 -5.11 19.66 8.27
CA ILE A 127 -4.38 19.07 9.40
C ILE A 127 -3.73 17.78 8.90
N PHE A 128 -2.43 17.82 8.58
CA PHE A 128 -1.69 16.65 8.08
C PHE A 128 -0.70 16.11 9.12
N ASP A 129 -0.08 17.01 9.88
CA ASP A 129 0.94 16.67 10.86
C ASP A 129 0.49 17.04 12.28
N PRO A 130 1.07 16.42 13.32
CA PRO A 130 0.70 16.73 14.69
C PRO A 130 0.83 18.21 15.07
N ALA A 131 1.75 18.95 14.44
CA ALA A 131 1.91 20.38 14.66
C ALA A 131 0.67 21.18 14.23
N ASP A 132 -0.01 20.79 13.15
CA ASP A 132 -1.25 21.44 12.68
C ASP A 132 -2.39 21.20 13.70
N ALA A 133 -2.45 19.99 14.26
CA ALA A 133 -3.46 19.58 15.22
C ALA A 133 -3.36 20.36 16.56
N GLU A 134 -2.15 20.72 16.98
CA GLU A 134 -1.93 21.48 18.22
C GLU A 134 -2.62 22.84 18.23
N GLU A 135 -2.70 23.53 17.09
CA GLU A 135 -3.36 24.84 17.01
C GLU A 135 -4.86 24.72 17.29
N SER A 136 -5.48 23.68 16.74
CA SER A 136 -6.88 23.35 17.00
C SER A 136 -7.12 22.96 18.47
N PHE A 137 -6.22 22.15 19.05
CA PHE A 137 -6.30 21.81 20.48
C PHE A 137 -6.15 23.04 21.40
N LYS A 138 -5.31 24.02 21.04
CA LYS A 138 -5.12 25.24 21.83
C LYS A 138 -6.33 26.17 21.75
N THR A 139 -7.04 26.19 20.62
CA THR A 139 -8.12 27.15 20.35
C THR A 139 -9.43 26.77 21.04
N CYS A 140 -9.80 25.49 21.01
CA CYS A 140 -11.09 25.03 21.51
C CYS A 140 -10.91 24.12 22.74
N PRO A 141 -11.82 24.11 23.73
CA PRO A 141 -11.66 23.32 24.95
C PRO A 141 -12.22 21.89 24.88
N GLU A 142 -13.01 21.54 23.85
CA GLU A 142 -13.66 20.23 23.77
C GLU A 142 -12.66 19.06 23.77
N GLN A 143 -13.10 17.90 24.25
CA GLN A 143 -12.25 16.72 24.30
C GLN A 143 -12.09 16.05 22.93
N LEU A 144 -13.17 16.04 22.15
CA LEU A 144 -13.25 15.34 20.88
C LEU A 144 -13.55 16.30 19.74
N PHE A 145 -12.81 16.18 18.65
CA PHE A 145 -12.99 16.98 17.46
C PHE A 145 -13.16 16.07 16.25
N PHE A 146 -14.04 16.44 15.33
CA PHE A 146 -14.19 15.75 14.05
C PHE A 146 -13.92 16.70 12.89
N VAL A 147 -13.10 16.24 11.95
CA VAL A 147 -12.72 16.95 10.72
C VAL A 147 -12.78 16.02 9.51
N GLY A 148 -12.79 16.60 8.32
CA GLY A 148 -12.66 15.92 7.03
C GLY A 148 -11.55 16.56 6.21
N HIS A 149 -11.87 17.01 4.99
CA HIS A 149 -11.07 17.85 4.10
C HIS A 149 -9.80 17.21 3.51
N SER A 150 -8.98 16.54 4.32
CA SER A 150 -7.79 15.80 3.85
C SER A 150 -8.15 14.55 3.04
N HIS A 151 -9.35 14.01 3.28
CA HIS A 151 -9.86 12.73 2.79
C HIS A 151 -9.07 11.50 3.28
N VAL A 152 -8.21 11.68 4.29
CA VAL A 152 -7.37 10.63 4.88
C VAL A 152 -7.84 10.40 6.33
N PRO A 153 -8.47 9.25 6.62
CA PRO A 153 -8.93 8.95 7.97
C PRO A 153 -7.75 8.73 8.92
N GLY A 154 -7.90 9.16 10.16
CA GLY A 154 -6.90 8.95 11.19
C GLY A 154 -7.16 9.80 12.43
N ILE A 155 -6.25 9.72 13.39
CA ILE A 155 -6.47 10.28 14.73
C ILE A 155 -5.23 11.06 15.14
N PHE A 156 -5.42 12.33 15.52
CA PHE A 156 -4.46 13.06 16.32
C PHE A 156 -4.88 12.98 17.79
N VAL A 157 -3.97 12.55 18.66
CA VAL A 157 -4.21 12.45 20.10
C VAL A 157 -3.21 13.32 20.86
N MET A 158 -3.70 14.03 21.88
CA MET A 158 -2.89 14.80 22.81
C MET A 158 -3.27 14.43 24.24
N GLY A 159 -2.30 13.94 25.01
CA GLY A 159 -2.45 13.63 26.44
C GLY A 159 -1.70 14.63 27.32
N GLU A 160 -1.29 14.18 28.51
CA GLU A 160 -0.61 15.00 29.52
C GLU A 160 0.67 15.70 29.02
N SER A 161 1.40 15.08 28.07
CA SER A 161 2.61 15.68 27.47
C SER A 161 2.35 16.98 26.72
N ARG A 162 1.09 17.28 26.38
CA ARG A 162 0.66 18.40 25.52
C ARG A 162 1.31 18.43 24.13
N VAL A 163 1.82 17.28 23.70
CA VAL A 163 2.35 17.06 22.35
C VAL A 163 1.34 16.19 21.61
N ALA A 164 0.96 16.63 20.40
CA ALA A 164 0.08 15.84 19.56
C ALA A 164 0.86 14.67 18.92
N HIS A 165 0.17 13.54 18.74
CA HIS A 165 0.68 12.37 18.05
C HIS A 165 -0.34 11.88 17.02
N TRP A 166 0.15 11.42 15.87
CA TRP A 166 -0.66 10.74 14.87
C TRP A 166 -0.80 9.26 15.19
N LEU A 167 -2.01 8.73 15.01
CA LEU A 167 -2.33 7.31 15.05
C LEU A 167 -3.11 6.94 13.78
N ASP A 168 -2.83 5.74 13.28
CA ASP A 168 -3.60 5.14 12.18
C ASP A 168 -5.08 4.98 12.58
N PRO A 169 -6.02 5.05 11.62
CA PRO A 169 -7.45 4.93 11.89
C PRO A 169 -7.77 3.58 12.55
N MET A 170 -8.37 3.63 13.74
CA MET A 170 -8.78 2.47 14.51
C MET A 170 -9.97 2.81 15.40
N ASP A 171 -10.78 1.82 15.71
CA ASP A 171 -11.85 1.96 16.71
C ASP A 171 -11.22 2.20 18.09
N PHE A 172 -11.75 3.16 18.84
CA PHE A 172 -11.22 3.50 20.16
C PHE A 172 -12.30 4.08 21.09
N GLY A 173 -12.07 3.90 22.39
CA GLY A 173 -12.80 4.59 23.45
C GLY A 173 -12.05 5.84 23.90
N ILE A 174 -12.78 6.91 24.20
CA ILE A 174 -12.23 8.18 24.64
C ILE A 174 -11.75 8.07 26.09
N GLU A 175 -10.47 8.38 26.31
CA GLU A 175 -9.87 8.43 27.64
C GLU A 175 -9.98 9.84 28.22
N ASP A 176 -10.40 9.97 29.49
CA ASP A 176 -10.72 11.26 30.13
C ASP A 176 -9.55 12.28 30.12
N GLU A 177 -8.30 11.82 30.23
CA GLU A 177 -7.10 12.67 30.24
C GLU A 177 -6.54 12.99 28.84
N LYS A 178 -7.22 12.56 27.78
CA LYS A 178 -6.78 12.73 26.39
C LYS A 178 -7.79 13.50 25.57
N ARG A 179 -7.26 14.19 24.56
CA ARG A 179 -8.02 14.94 23.56
C ARG A 179 -7.71 14.43 22.18
N TYR A 180 -8.71 14.42 21.32
CA TYR A 180 -8.66 13.73 20.03
C TYR A 180 -9.18 14.63 18.91
N ILE A 181 -8.44 14.72 17.80
CA ILE A 181 -8.97 15.18 16.51
C ILE A 181 -9.05 13.96 15.61
N VAL A 182 -10.27 13.61 15.22
CA VAL A 182 -10.58 12.47 14.37
C VAL A 182 -10.89 12.97 12.97
N ASN A 183 -10.03 12.61 12.01
CA ASN A 183 -10.38 12.78 10.61
C ASN A 183 -11.24 11.60 10.18
N VAL A 184 -12.49 11.86 9.78
CA VAL A 184 -13.45 10.80 9.42
C VAL A 184 -13.19 10.18 8.04
N GLY A 185 -12.22 10.72 7.30
CA GLY A 185 -11.93 10.36 5.92
C GLY A 185 -12.95 10.96 4.96
N SER A 186 -13.14 10.32 3.81
CA SER A 186 -14.06 10.79 2.78
C SER A 186 -15.02 9.69 2.33
N VAL A 187 -16.29 10.07 2.17
CA VAL A 187 -17.30 9.20 1.56
C VAL A 187 -17.07 9.09 0.06
N GLY A 188 -16.92 10.22 -0.64
CA GLY A 188 -16.99 10.29 -2.09
C GLY A 188 -15.65 10.29 -2.81
N GLN A 189 -14.57 10.64 -2.14
CA GLN A 189 -13.24 10.75 -2.74
C GLN A 189 -12.12 10.35 -1.75
N PRO A 190 -12.09 9.11 -1.24
CA PRO A 190 -11.03 8.64 -0.35
C PRO A 190 -9.64 8.83 -0.99
N ARG A 191 -8.68 9.32 -0.19
CA ARG A 191 -7.27 9.56 -0.59
C ARG A 191 -6.28 8.75 0.23
N ASP A 192 -6.77 7.79 1.02
CA ASP A 192 -5.96 6.75 1.65
C ASP A 192 -5.74 5.57 0.71
N ASP A 193 -4.97 4.56 1.11
CA ASP A 193 -4.60 3.41 0.29
C ASP A 193 -5.78 2.47 -0.11
N GLY A 194 -7.01 2.84 0.24
CA GLY A 194 -8.24 2.10 -0.05
C GLY A 194 -9.12 2.73 -1.14
N ILE A 195 -10.10 1.93 -1.59
CA ILE A 195 -11.14 2.35 -2.55
C ILE A 195 -12.53 2.49 -1.92
N ARG A 196 -12.62 2.30 -0.59
CA ARG A 196 -13.88 2.24 0.16
C ARG A 196 -14.19 3.61 0.76
N ALA A 197 -15.46 4.00 0.73
CA ALA A 197 -15.96 5.17 1.43
C ALA A 197 -15.66 5.06 2.94
N CYS A 198 -15.32 6.17 3.58
CA CYS A 198 -15.01 6.22 5.01
C CYS A 198 -15.96 7.14 5.76
N TYR A 199 -16.35 6.73 6.96
CA TYR A 199 -17.01 7.61 7.93
C TYR A 199 -16.79 7.11 9.37
N CYS A 200 -17.24 7.86 10.37
CA CYS A 200 -17.17 7.45 11.77
C CYS A 200 -18.56 7.34 12.41
N ILE A 201 -18.71 6.41 13.34
CA ILE A 201 -19.82 6.40 14.30
C ILE A 201 -19.27 6.88 15.63
N TYR A 202 -19.97 7.82 16.28
CA TYR A 202 -19.65 8.27 17.63
C TYR A 202 -20.82 7.99 18.57
N ASP A 203 -20.55 7.20 19.61
CA ASP A 203 -21.49 6.90 20.68
C ASP A 203 -21.19 7.77 21.90
N THR A 204 -22.07 8.70 22.24
CA THR A 204 -21.86 9.63 23.36
C THR A 204 -21.93 8.95 24.72
N GLU A 205 -22.64 7.84 24.84
CA GLU A 205 -22.84 7.14 26.11
C GLU A 205 -21.69 6.20 26.41
N GLN A 206 -21.28 5.40 25.42
CA GLN A 206 -20.12 4.52 25.54
C GLN A 206 -18.80 5.29 25.41
N LYS A 207 -18.85 6.53 24.88
CA LYS A 207 -17.68 7.34 24.53
C LYS A 207 -16.75 6.64 23.53
N ASP A 208 -17.33 5.91 22.58
CA ASP A 208 -16.58 5.17 21.55
C ASP A 208 -16.69 5.84 20.19
N VAL A 209 -15.58 5.83 19.44
CA VAL A 209 -15.52 6.23 18.03
C VAL A 209 -15.14 5.02 17.18
N LEU A 210 -15.98 4.69 16.21
CA LEU A 210 -15.81 3.53 15.33
C LEU A 210 -15.61 3.99 13.89
N PHE A 211 -14.53 3.56 13.24
CA PHE A 211 -14.27 3.82 11.83
C PHE A 211 -14.99 2.79 10.95
N LYS A 212 -15.65 3.28 9.91
CA LYS A 212 -16.39 2.46 8.95
C LYS A 212 -15.81 2.61 7.56
N LYS A 213 -15.63 1.48 6.89
CA LYS A 213 -15.22 1.40 5.49
C LYS A 213 -16.29 0.68 4.68
N VAL A 214 -16.90 1.38 3.74
CA VAL A 214 -18.06 0.89 2.98
C VAL A 214 -17.69 0.77 1.51
N ALA A 215 -17.93 -0.40 0.92
CA ALA A 215 -17.78 -0.60 -0.51
C ALA A 215 -18.94 0.05 -1.27
N PHE A 216 -18.66 0.59 -2.45
CA PHE A 216 -19.65 1.15 -3.34
C PHE A 216 -19.34 0.80 -4.79
N ASP A 217 -20.32 0.98 -5.67
CA ASP A 217 -20.17 0.67 -7.09
C ASP A 217 -19.34 1.73 -7.80
N ILE A 218 -18.04 1.46 -7.95
CA ILE A 218 -17.08 2.33 -8.63
C ILE A 218 -17.35 2.36 -10.15
N GLU A 219 -17.84 1.27 -10.73
CA GLU A 219 -18.18 1.21 -12.16
C GLU A 219 -19.43 2.06 -12.46
N GLU A 220 -20.42 2.07 -11.56
CA GLU A 220 -21.55 3.00 -11.64
C GLU A 220 -21.01 4.43 -11.63
N TYR A 221 -20.16 4.80 -10.66
CA TYR A 221 -19.57 6.15 -10.59
C TYR A 221 -18.83 6.54 -11.89
N ILE A 222 -17.98 5.65 -12.42
CA ILE A 222 -17.27 5.88 -13.70
C ILE A 222 -18.26 6.04 -14.85
N GLY A 223 -19.32 5.23 -14.88
CA GLY A 223 -20.41 5.34 -15.85
C GLY A 223 -21.12 6.70 -15.78
N GLU A 224 -21.37 7.21 -14.59
CA GLU A 224 -21.99 8.51 -14.37
C GLU A 224 -21.08 9.67 -14.78
N GLN A 225 -19.77 9.58 -14.52
CA GLN A 225 -18.80 10.56 -15.03
C GLN A 225 -18.88 10.70 -16.55
N LYS A 226 -18.92 9.57 -17.27
CA LYS A 226 -19.04 9.55 -18.73
C LYS A 226 -20.39 10.09 -19.21
N LYS A 227 -21.48 9.65 -18.57
CA LYS A 227 -22.85 10.06 -18.91
C LYS A 227 -23.05 11.57 -18.76
N ASN A 228 -22.56 12.14 -17.66
CA ASN A 228 -22.77 13.55 -17.31
C ASN A 228 -21.70 14.47 -17.91
N ARG A 229 -20.70 13.90 -18.61
CA ARG A 229 -19.64 14.64 -19.33
C ARG A 229 -18.90 15.61 -18.40
N ILE A 230 -18.54 15.14 -17.22
CA ILE A 230 -17.77 15.92 -16.26
C ILE A 230 -16.36 16.19 -16.81
N PRO A 231 -15.74 17.37 -16.53
CA PRO A 231 -14.34 17.60 -16.87
C PRO A 231 -13.43 16.51 -16.30
N GLU A 232 -12.47 16.06 -17.10
CA GLU A 232 -11.48 15.07 -16.65
C GLU A 232 -10.68 15.61 -15.46
N ALA A 233 -10.61 14.80 -14.41
CA ALA A 233 -9.83 15.11 -13.23
C ALA A 233 -9.27 13.82 -12.60
N PRO A 234 -8.05 13.88 -12.03
CA PRO A 234 -7.47 12.74 -11.34
C PRO A 234 -8.36 12.34 -10.16
N THR A 235 -8.78 11.08 -10.15
CA THR A 235 -9.62 10.51 -9.09
C THR A 235 -8.83 9.39 -8.42
N TYR A 236 -8.30 9.68 -7.24
CA TYR A 236 -7.33 8.82 -6.55
C TYR A 236 -7.80 7.36 -6.39
N PHE A 237 -9.04 7.16 -5.92
CA PHE A 237 -9.59 5.82 -5.72
C PHE A 237 -9.87 5.06 -7.03
N ILE A 238 -10.11 5.75 -8.15
CA ILE A 238 -10.23 5.13 -9.48
C ILE A 238 -8.87 4.61 -9.95
N ASP A 239 -7.81 5.40 -9.74
CA ASP A 239 -6.44 4.98 -10.09
C ASP A 239 -6.03 3.73 -9.30
N ILE A 240 -6.38 3.67 -8.01
CA ILE A 240 -6.18 2.48 -7.18
C ILE A 240 -7.05 1.32 -7.68
N TYR A 241 -8.33 1.57 -7.94
CA TYR A 241 -9.24 0.56 -8.45
C TYR A 241 -8.71 -0.09 -9.73
N HIS A 242 -8.25 0.70 -10.71
CA HIS A 242 -7.68 0.15 -11.94
C HIS A 242 -6.36 -0.62 -11.73
N LYS A 243 -5.55 -0.23 -10.75
CA LYS A 243 -4.33 -0.99 -10.37
C LYS A 243 -4.66 -2.31 -9.68
N GLN A 244 -5.75 -2.34 -8.90
CA GLN A 244 -6.18 -3.50 -8.13
C GLN A 244 -7.11 -4.43 -8.90
N ALA A 245 -7.82 -3.93 -9.92
CA ALA A 245 -8.88 -4.65 -10.62
C ALA A 245 -8.34 -5.92 -11.28
N PRO A 246 -8.66 -7.13 -10.77
CA PRO A 246 -8.42 -8.36 -11.52
C PRO A 246 -9.28 -8.33 -12.79
N ARG A 247 -8.81 -8.97 -13.87
CA ARG A 247 -9.66 -9.16 -15.06
C ARG A 247 -10.96 -9.86 -14.63
N PRO A 248 -12.14 -9.39 -15.07
CA PRO A 248 -13.40 -10.06 -14.78
C PRO A 248 -13.29 -11.56 -15.03
N ILE A 249 -13.77 -12.40 -14.13
CA ILE A 249 -13.68 -13.88 -14.29
C ILE A 249 -14.29 -14.31 -15.62
N ARG A 250 -15.35 -13.63 -16.09
CA ARG A 250 -15.96 -13.86 -17.42
C ARG A 250 -15.02 -13.63 -18.61
N ASP A 251 -13.98 -12.82 -18.44
CA ASP A 251 -12.96 -12.55 -19.45
C ASP A 251 -11.80 -13.58 -19.37
N ILE A 252 -11.80 -14.40 -18.31
CA ILE A 252 -10.83 -15.48 -18.04
C ILE A 252 -11.46 -16.85 -18.32
N VAL A 253 -12.76 -16.99 -18.03
CA VAL A 253 -13.52 -18.23 -18.05
C VAL A 253 -14.76 -18.02 -18.91
N ASP A 254 -14.83 -18.76 -20.00
CA ASP A 254 -15.99 -18.77 -20.89
C ASP A 254 -16.88 -19.97 -20.59
N PHE A 255 -18.13 -19.70 -20.21
CA PHE A 255 -19.16 -20.71 -20.03
C PHE A 255 -19.93 -20.92 -21.35
N HIS A 256 -19.22 -21.23 -22.43
CA HIS A 256 -19.87 -21.71 -23.65
C HIS A 256 -20.55 -23.06 -23.38
N ARG A 257 -21.85 -23.15 -23.68
CA ARG A 257 -22.53 -24.43 -23.84
C ARG A 257 -21.80 -25.17 -24.96
N VAL A 258 -21.23 -26.34 -24.67
CA VAL A 258 -20.77 -27.25 -25.72
C VAL A 258 -21.94 -27.45 -26.67
N SER A 259 -21.78 -27.07 -27.94
CA SER A 259 -22.85 -27.23 -28.94
C SER A 259 -23.28 -28.70 -28.96
N ALA A 260 -24.58 -28.93 -29.05
CA ALA A 260 -25.19 -30.26 -29.03
C ALA A 260 -24.80 -31.14 -30.24
N GLU A 261 -23.88 -30.70 -31.10
CA GLU A 261 -23.43 -31.42 -32.29
C GLU A 261 -22.36 -32.50 -32.00
N LYS A 262 -21.91 -32.63 -30.75
CA LYS A 262 -21.08 -33.76 -30.30
C LYS A 262 -21.68 -34.57 -29.15
N SER A 263 -23.01 -34.67 -29.07
CA SER A 263 -23.61 -35.79 -28.34
C SER A 263 -23.51 -37.04 -29.22
N VAL A 264 -22.36 -37.72 -29.20
CA VAL A 264 -22.28 -39.10 -29.66
C VAL A 264 -23.27 -39.89 -28.81
N LYS A 265 -24.33 -40.40 -29.45
CA LYS A 265 -25.20 -41.42 -28.89
C LYS A 265 -24.34 -42.66 -28.64
N THR A 266 -23.75 -42.76 -27.47
CA THR A 266 -23.23 -44.03 -26.97
C THR A 266 -24.32 -44.57 -26.07
N GLU A 267 -25.13 -45.50 -26.57
CA GLU A 267 -25.88 -46.41 -25.72
C GLU A 267 -24.87 -47.05 -24.76
N ILE A 268 -24.98 -46.71 -23.47
CA ILE A 268 -24.18 -47.39 -22.46
C ILE A 268 -24.96 -48.65 -22.09
N GLU A 269 -24.47 -49.80 -22.56
CA GLU A 269 -24.78 -51.10 -21.96
C GLU A 269 -24.55 -51.00 -20.44
N THR A 270 -25.58 -51.24 -19.65
CA THR A 270 -25.45 -51.37 -18.19
C THR A 270 -24.53 -52.55 -17.91
N VAL A 271 -23.28 -52.25 -17.55
CA VAL A 271 -22.28 -53.26 -17.22
C VAL A 271 -22.74 -53.99 -15.95
N ASP A 272 -22.98 -55.29 -16.08
CA ASP A 272 -23.29 -56.21 -14.98
C ASP A 272 -22.20 -56.12 -13.91
N LEU A 273 -22.56 -55.47 -12.79
CA LEU A 273 -21.67 -55.14 -11.68
C LEU A 273 -21.01 -56.41 -11.10
N HIS A 274 -21.67 -57.57 -11.19
CA HIS A 274 -21.14 -58.84 -10.71
C HIS A 274 -19.95 -59.34 -11.55
N LYS A 275 -19.96 -59.15 -12.87
CA LYS A 275 -18.82 -59.49 -13.74
C LYS A 275 -17.61 -58.58 -13.48
N THR A 276 -17.85 -57.29 -13.24
CA THR A 276 -16.78 -56.31 -12.96
C THR A 276 -16.11 -56.57 -11.62
N VAL A 277 -16.88 -56.91 -10.58
CA VAL A 277 -16.33 -57.30 -9.27
C VAL A 277 -15.53 -58.61 -9.34
N ALA A 278 -15.97 -59.59 -10.12
CA ALA A 278 -15.21 -60.83 -10.33
C ALA A 278 -13.88 -60.58 -11.06
N LYS A 279 -13.88 -59.69 -12.07
CA LYS A 279 -12.67 -59.28 -12.80
C LYS A 279 -11.68 -58.54 -11.89
N LEU A 280 -12.18 -57.68 -10.99
CA LEU A 280 -11.40 -56.97 -9.97
C LEU A 280 -10.75 -57.91 -8.94
N ARG A 281 -11.43 -58.98 -8.52
CA ARG A 281 -10.82 -59.99 -7.63
C ARG A 281 -9.70 -60.77 -8.32
N LYS A 282 -9.85 -61.05 -9.62
CA LYS A 282 -8.82 -61.72 -10.43
C LYS A 282 -7.61 -60.81 -10.67
N THR A 283 -7.82 -59.53 -10.99
CA THR A 283 -6.72 -58.56 -11.13
C THR A 283 -6.03 -58.28 -9.81
N LYS A 284 -6.74 -58.24 -8.67
CA LYS A 284 -6.13 -58.08 -7.35
C LYS A 284 -5.20 -59.25 -6.98
N ARG A 285 -5.57 -60.49 -7.35
CA ARG A 285 -4.68 -61.67 -7.18
C ARG A 285 -3.44 -61.58 -8.08
N VAL A 286 -3.61 -61.19 -9.34
CA VAL A 286 -2.49 -60.99 -10.28
C VAL A 286 -1.56 -59.86 -9.82
N LEU A 287 -2.12 -58.75 -9.32
CA LEU A 287 -1.34 -57.66 -8.75
C LEU A 287 -0.56 -58.09 -7.51
N LEU A 288 -1.15 -58.90 -6.62
CA LEU A 288 -0.46 -59.42 -5.44
C LEU A 288 0.73 -60.32 -5.84
N SER A 289 0.53 -61.17 -6.84
CA SER A 289 1.59 -62.01 -7.41
C SER A 289 2.70 -61.17 -8.05
N LEU A 290 2.34 -60.13 -8.81
CA LEU A 290 3.29 -59.16 -9.37
C LEU A 290 4.03 -58.38 -8.28
N LEU A 291 3.37 -58.03 -7.18
CA LEU A 291 3.99 -57.33 -6.05
C LEU A 291 5.03 -58.19 -5.33
N LEU A 292 4.75 -59.49 -5.17
CA LEU A 292 5.71 -60.47 -4.66
C LEU A 292 6.90 -60.66 -5.61
N ILE A 293 6.67 -60.69 -6.92
CA ILE A 293 7.74 -60.73 -7.93
C ILE A 293 8.55 -59.43 -7.91
N CYS A 294 7.90 -58.26 -7.84
CA CYS A 294 8.57 -56.97 -7.72
C CYS A 294 9.37 -56.84 -6.43
N ALA A 295 8.90 -57.39 -5.31
CA ALA A 295 9.65 -57.40 -4.05
C ALA A 295 10.91 -58.29 -4.15
N ALA A 296 10.82 -59.44 -4.83
CA ALA A 296 11.97 -60.30 -5.10
C ALA A 296 12.98 -59.63 -6.05
N VAL A 297 12.50 -58.94 -7.09
CA VAL A 297 13.33 -58.14 -8.01
C VAL A 297 13.95 -56.95 -7.29
N LEU A 298 13.23 -56.28 -6.38
CA LEU A 298 13.75 -55.17 -5.58
C LEU A 298 14.85 -55.65 -4.62
N PHE A 299 14.73 -56.87 -4.08
CA PHE A 299 15.77 -57.47 -3.24
C PHE A 299 17.05 -57.76 -4.05
N ILE A 300 16.91 -58.23 -5.30
CA ILE A 300 18.04 -58.42 -6.23
C ILE A 300 18.64 -57.07 -6.67
N LEU A 301 17.81 -56.06 -6.91
CA LEU A 301 18.23 -54.70 -7.29
C LEU A 301 18.92 -53.97 -6.13
N LEU A 302 18.50 -54.16 -4.89
CA LEU A 302 19.16 -53.58 -3.71
C LEU A 302 20.53 -54.23 -3.45
N PHE A 303 20.70 -55.52 -3.75
CA PHE A 303 22.00 -56.19 -3.74
C PHE A 303 22.90 -55.71 -4.90
N GLY A 304 22.32 -55.39 -6.07
CA GLY A 304 23.02 -54.75 -7.20
C GLY A 304 23.31 -53.25 -7.02
N TYR A 305 22.53 -52.54 -6.21
CA TYR A 305 22.69 -51.10 -5.93
C TYR A 305 23.88 -50.82 -4.99
N SER A 306 24.33 -51.82 -4.22
CA SER A 306 25.63 -51.79 -3.54
C SER A 306 26.83 -51.88 -4.52
N TYR A 307 26.60 -52.26 -5.78
CA TYR A 307 27.63 -52.41 -6.82
C TYR A 307 27.64 -51.26 -7.84
N GLN A 308 26.53 -50.52 -7.99
CA GLN A 308 26.41 -49.42 -8.97
C GLN A 308 26.40 -48.01 -8.36
N LYS A 309 26.92 -47.86 -7.13
CA LYS A 309 27.32 -46.56 -6.55
C LYS A 309 28.58 -45.97 -7.23
N SER A 310 28.63 -46.04 -8.56
CA SER A 310 29.73 -45.53 -9.42
C SER A 310 29.22 -44.98 -10.78
N ALA A 311 27.93 -44.66 -10.91
CA ALA A 311 27.39 -44.15 -12.18
C ALA A 311 26.24 -43.14 -12.04
N ALA A 312 26.15 -42.44 -10.91
CA ALA A 312 25.19 -41.35 -10.68
C ALA A 312 25.85 -39.96 -10.74
N GLU A 313 26.91 -39.81 -11.54
CA GLU A 313 27.51 -38.51 -11.87
C GLU A 313 27.00 -37.91 -13.18
N LYS A 314 26.03 -38.53 -13.86
CA LYS A 314 25.64 -38.12 -15.23
C LYS A 314 24.17 -37.81 -15.46
N ALA A 315 23.49 -37.26 -14.46
CA ALA A 315 22.13 -36.73 -14.60
C ALA A 315 21.90 -35.46 -13.77
N ARG A 316 22.86 -34.53 -13.82
CA ARG A 316 22.75 -33.17 -13.27
C ARG A 316 22.70 -32.09 -14.37
N SER A 317 22.21 -32.43 -15.56
CA SER A 317 22.29 -31.55 -16.73
C SER A 317 20.95 -31.19 -17.39
N GLU A 318 19.85 -31.03 -16.66
CA GLU A 318 18.61 -30.44 -17.23
C GLU A 318 17.79 -29.56 -16.25
N ILE A 319 18.44 -28.93 -15.26
CA ILE A 319 17.81 -27.83 -14.49
C ILE A 319 18.76 -26.63 -14.52
N LYS A 320 18.85 -25.97 -15.68
CA LYS A 320 19.66 -24.76 -15.84
C LYS A 320 19.13 -23.84 -16.94
N LYS A 321 17.91 -23.30 -16.75
CA LYS A 321 17.41 -22.14 -17.50
C LYS A 321 16.56 -21.26 -16.58
N LEU A 322 17.26 -20.50 -15.73
CA LEU A 322 16.92 -19.23 -15.07
C LEU A 322 17.98 -19.04 -13.98
N GLN A 323 19.24 -18.83 -14.36
CA GLN A 323 20.29 -18.54 -13.40
C GLN A 323 20.27 -17.03 -13.08
N LYS A 324 19.72 -16.66 -11.92
CA LYS A 324 20.17 -15.44 -11.23
C LYS A 324 21.59 -15.72 -10.75
N THR A 325 22.56 -14.94 -11.20
CA THR A 325 23.92 -15.04 -10.68
C THR A 325 23.98 -14.24 -9.37
N SER A 326 24.32 -14.93 -8.28
CA SER A 326 24.47 -14.34 -6.95
C SER A 326 25.95 -14.15 -6.67
N TYR A 327 26.39 -12.91 -6.56
CA TYR A 327 27.78 -12.59 -6.26
C TYR A 327 27.93 -12.35 -4.76
N GLY A 328 28.23 -13.42 -4.02
CA GLY A 328 28.47 -13.39 -2.58
C GLY A 328 27.61 -14.34 -1.76
N SER A 329 28.13 -14.74 -0.60
CA SER A 329 27.43 -15.49 0.43
C SER A 329 27.14 -14.59 1.62
N LEU A 330 25.91 -14.67 2.15
CA LEU A 330 25.53 -14.03 3.40
C LEU A 330 26.17 -14.82 4.55
N VAL A 331 27.21 -14.27 5.19
CA VAL A 331 27.74 -14.84 6.43
C VAL A 331 27.06 -14.14 7.60
N PHE A 332 26.29 -14.90 8.37
CA PHE A 332 25.61 -14.40 9.56
C PHE A 332 26.61 -14.22 10.70
N SER A 333 27.09 -13.00 10.89
CA SER A 333 27.83 -12.63 12.09
C SER A 333 26.86 -12.51 13.26
N ARG A 334 27.09 -13.27 14.35
CA ARG A 334 26.47 -13.04 15.67
C ARG A 334 27.09 -11.80 16.31
N GLU A 335 26.92 -10.65 15.67
CA GLU A 335 27.39 -9.37 16.21
C GLU A 335 26.46 -8.91 17.34
N LYS A 336 27.04 -8.27 18.35
CA LYS A 336 26.28 -7.67 19.47
C LYS A 336 25.42 -6.53 18.93
N ILE A 337 24.24 -6.37 19.53
CA ILE A 337 23.33 -5.25 19.26
C ILE A 337 24.11 -3.94 19.35
N PRO A 338 24.14 -3.14 18.27
CA PRO A 338 24.96 -1.93 18.23
C PRO A 338 24.48 -0.88 19.23
N ALA A 339 25.44 -0.19 19.88
CA ALA A 339 25.15 0.96 20.74
C ALA A 339 24.56 2.13 19.92
N ARG A 340 24.10 3.18 20.61
CA ARG A 340 23.53 4.39 20.00
C ARG A 340 24.58 5.09 19.11
N SER A 341 24.62 4.81 17.81
CA SER A 341 25.52 5.47 16.86
C SER A 341 25.09 5.28 15.40
N GLU A 342 25.69 6.07 14.49
CA GLU A 342 25.66 5.79 13.05
C GLU A 342 26.50 4.53 12.76
N LEU A 343 25.98 3.66 11.90
CA LEU A 343 26.58 2.39 11.51
C LEU A 343 26.93 2.45 10.02
N PRO A 344 28.09 3.04 9.68
CA PRO A 344 28.56 3.09 8.30
C PRO A 344 28.97 1.69 7.83
N MET A 345 28.54 1.34 6.62
CA MET A 345 28.91 0.13 5.90
C MET A 345 29.66 0.55 4.64
N GLU A 346 30.96 0.34 4.64
CA GLU A 346 31.82 0.58 3.48
C GLU A 346 32.09 -0.72 2.73
N PHE A 347 32.33 -0.59 1.42
CA PHE A 347 32.76 -1.73 0.63
C PHE A 347 34.19 -2.13 1.07
N PRO A 348 34.48 -3.44 1.18
CA PRO A 348 35.81 -3.93 1.55
C PRO A 348 36.88 -3.39 0.58
N ASN A 349 38.14 -3.34 1.04
CA ASN A 349 39.29 -2.92 0.24
C ASN A 349 39.65 -3.98 -0.83
N GLN A 350 38.80 -4.07 -1.84
CA GLN A 350 38.95 -4.89 -3.02
C GLN A 350 38.77 -3.98 -4.23
N SER A 351 39.69 -4.04 -5.18
CA SER A 351 39.58 -3.28 -6.44
C SER A 351 39.48 -4.27 -7.59
N GLY A 352 38.46 -4.13 -8.44
CA GLY A 352 38.28 -4.99 -9.61
C GLY A 352 36.85 -5.46 -9.83
N PRO A 353 36.65 -6.36 -10.82
CA PRO A 353 35.33 -6.86 -11.19
C PRO A 353 34.77 -7.79 -10.11
N VAL A 354 33.51 -7.59 -9.77
CA VAL A 354 32.75 -8.46 -8.87
C VAL A 354 32.20 -9.63 -9.69
N SER A 355 32.53 -10.86 -9.29
CA SER A 355 32.11 -12.08 -9.97
C SER A 355 31.93 -13.23 -8.97
N GLU A 356 31.42 -14.40 -9.41
CA GLU A 356 31.28 -15.56 -8.52
C GLU A 356 32.65 -16.01 -7.98
N ALA A 357 33.71 -15.81 -8.78
CA ALA A 357 35.09 -16.09 -8.40
C ALA A 357 35.72 -14.99 -7.52
N SER A 358 35.10 -13.81 -7.42
CA SER A 358 35.59 -12.67 -6.65
C SER A 358 34.41 -11.88 -6.06
N PRO A 359 33.69 -12.45 -5.08
CA PRO A 359 32.53 -11.80 -4.47
C PRO A 359 32.94 -10.69 -3.49
N ILE A 360 32.01 -9.78 -3.21
CA ILE A 360 32.14 -8.84 -2.08
C ILE A 360 31.67 -9.56 -0.82
N LEU A 361 32.59 -9.82 0.11
CA LEU A 361 32.26 -10.50 1.37
C LEU A 361 31.16 -9.75 2.13
N ASP A 362 30.16 -10.48 2.64
CA ASP A 362 28.99 -9.99 3.39
C ASP A 362 27.98 -9.13 2.61
N TRP A 363 28.19 -8.92 1.30
CA TRP A 363 27.23 -8.24 0.42
C TRP A 363 26.57 -9.25 -0.52
N LEU A 364 25.31 -9.00 -0.86
CA LEU A 364 24.58 -9.81 -1.82
C LEU A 364 24.25 -8.97 -3.04
N ILE A 365 24.82 -9.35 -4.19
CA ILE A 365 24.52 -8.72 -5.47
C ILE A 365 23.85 -9.72 -6.39
N THR A 366 22.68 -9.36 -6.92
CA THR A 366 21.98 -10.17 -7.92
C THR A 366 21.85 -9.38 -9.22
N SER A 367 22.06 -10.08 -10.32
CA SER A 367 21.98 -9.56 -11.68
C SER A 367 21.13 -10.51 -12.51
N SER A 368 20.13 -9.98 -13.21
CA SER A 368 19.28 -10.76 -14.11
C SER A 368 19.90 -10.95 -15.50
N ASP A 369 20.89 -10.13 -15.86
CA ASP A 369 21.60 -10.20 -17.14
C ASP A 369 23.12 -9.99 -16.96
N PRO A 370 23.84 -10.99 -16.42
CA PRO A 370 25.28 -10.93 -16.19
C PRO A 370 26.12 -10.63 -17.45
N SER A 371 25.55 -10.85 -18.64
CA SER A 371 26.25 -10.64 -19.91
C SER A 371 26.31 -9.17 -20.31
N ALA A 372 25.28 -8.39 -19.94
CA ALA A 372 25.17 -6.96 -20.22
C ALA A 372 25.41 -6.08 -18.98
N GLN A 373 25.57 -6.69 -17.80
CA GLN A 373 25.72 -5.99 -16.53
C GLN A 373 27.10 -6.26 -15.94
N LYS A 374 27.89 -5.20 -15.76
CA LYS A 374 29.23 -5.24 -15.17
C LYS A 374 29.20 -4.55 -13.82
N ILE A 375 29.81 -5.19 -12.83
CA ILE A 375 29.88 -4.68 -11.46
C ILE A 375 31.35 -4.64 -11.06
N SER A 376 31.81 -3.51 -10.53
CA SER A 376 33.19 -3.32 -10.05
C SER A 376 33.21 -2.53 -8.74
N VAL A 377 34.19 -2.83 -7.90
CA VAL A 377 34.54 -1.96 -6.77
C VAL A 377 35.69 -1.07 -7.22
N GLU A 378 35.47 0.23 -7.12
CA GLU A 378 36.39 1.29 -7.55
C GLU A 378 36.66 2.25 -6.39
N LYS A 379 37.74 3.03 -6.50
CA LYS A 379 38.20 3.94 -5.44
C LYS A 379 38.21 5.38 -5.94
N LEU A 380 37.55 6.28 -5.21
CA LEU A 380 37.53 7.72 -5.46
C LEU A 380 37.69 8.45 -4.11
N ASP A 381 38.59 9.43 -4.03
CA ASP A 381 38.87 10.22 -2.82
C ASP A 381 39.13 9.36 -1.57
N ASN A 382 39.96 8.32 -1.71
CA ASN A 382 40.23 7.33 -0.65
C ASN A 382 39.03 6.51 -0.14
N GLN A 383 37.88 6.55 -0.83
CA GLN A 383 36.69 5.77 -0.48
C GLN A 383 36.32 4.78 -1.58
N ASN A 384 35.95 3.57 -1.18
CA ASN A 384 35.46 2.55 -2.10
C ASN A 384 34.00 2.83 -2.46
N PHE A 385 33.66 2.69 -3.73
CA PHE A 385 32.29 2.73 -4.23
C PHE A 385 32.05 1.58 -5.19
N LEU A 386 30.80 1.16 -5.29
CA LEU A 386 30.37 0.13 -6.21
C LEU A 386 29.89 0.80 -7.50
N ARG A 387 30.52 0.51 -8.63
CA ARG A 387 30.04 0.90 -9.95
C ARG A 387 29.27 -0.26 -10.56
N ILE A 388 28.09 0.05 -11.08
CA ILE A 388 27.22 -0.87 -11.78
C ILE A 388 26.95 -0.29 -13.15
N SER A 389 27.51 -0.92 -14.18
CA SER A 389 27.34 -0.54 -15.58
C SER A 389 26.37 -1.52 -16.24
N SER A 390 25.22 -1.03 -16.67
CA SER A 390 24.17 -1.86 -17.26
C SER A 390 23.88 -1.43 -18.70
N GLY A 391 24.12 -2.34 -19.65
CA GLY A 391 23.79 -2.14 -21.08
C GLY A 391 22.34 -2.46 -21.44
N SER A 392 21.61 -3.17 -20.56
CA SER A 392 20.23 -3.62 -20.74
C SER A 392 19.35 -3.16 -19.56
N ALA A 393 18.03 -3.18 -19.70
CA ALA A 393 17.10 -2.86 -18.60
C ALA A 393 16.90 -4.02 -17.62
N GLY A 394 17.89 -4.91 -17.47
CA GLY A 394 17.84 -6.02 -16.52
C GLY A 394 17.76 -5.54 -15.07
N GLU A 395 17.17 -6.35 -14.21
CA GLU A 395 17.07 -6.09 -12.77
C GLU A 395 18.43 -6.33 -12.09
N ILE A 396 18.85 -5.37 -11.28
CA ILE A 396 20.04 -5.47 -10.42
C ILE A 396 19.61 -5.12 -9.00
N SER A 397 20.10 -5.90 -8.03
CA SER A 397 19.93 -5.60 -6.60
C SER A 397 21.26 -5.71 -5.87
N VAL A 398 21.53 -4.75 -4.99
CA VAL A 398 22.68 -4.74 -4.08
C VAL A 398 22.17 -4.63 -2.67
N SER A 399 22.35 -5.68 -1.87
CA SER A 399 21.98 -5.74 -0.45
C SER A 399 23.23 -5.63 0.41
N SER A 400 23.19 -4.73 1.40
CA SER A 400 24.29 -4.50 2.34
C SER A 400 24.56 -5.68 3.25
N LYS A 401 25.63 -5.58 4.05
CA LYS A 401 25.80 -6.42 5.24
C LYS A 401 24.59 -6.28 6.18
N SER A 402 24.26 -7.37 6.87
CA SER A 402 23.14 -7.42 7.82
C SER A 402 23.49 -6.74 9.15
N VAL A 403 22.55 -6.00 9.73
CA VAL A 403 22.68 -5.44 11.09
C VAL A 403 21.65 -6.08 12.02
N PRO A 404 22.05 -6.69 13.15
CA PRO A 404 21.11 -7.28 14.09
C PRO A 404 20.25 -6.20 14.76
N VAL A 405 18.96 -6.48 14.90
CA VAL A 405 17.97 -5.56 15.51
C VAL A 405 17.03 -6.31 16.45
N GLU A 406 16.53 -5.59 17.45
CA GLU A 406 15.49 -6.09 18.35
C GLU A 406 14.19 -5.32 18.18
N LYS A 407 13.08 -5.99 18.54
CA LYS A 407 11.79 -5.35 18.69
C LYS A 407 11.89 -4.11 19.58
N GLY A 408 11.33 -3.00 19.12
CA GLY A 408 11.32 -1.72 19.83
C GLY A 408 12.41 -0.73 19.41
N MET A 409 13.41 -1.15 18.64
CA MET A 409 14.43 -0.23 18.13
C MET A 409 13.90 0.61 16.97
N LYS A 410 14.42 1.83 16.81
CA LYS A 410 14.10 2.70 15.66
C LYS A 410 15.32 2.93 14.77
N PHE A 411 15.15 2.84 13.46
CA PHE A 411 16.25 3.03 12.51
C PHE A 411 15.87 3.93 11.31
N ASN A 412 16.84 4.71 10.82
CA ASN A 412 16.88 5.20 9.45
C ASN A 412 17.99 4.48 8.68
N ALA A 413 17.82 4.34 7.38
CA ALA A 413 18.86 3.95 6.45
C ALA A 413 19.17 5.09 5.48
N SER A 414 20.41 5.17 5.03
CA SER A 414 20.78 6.07 3.94
C SER A 414 21.87 5.46 3.06
N CYS A 415 21.92 5.88 1.80
CA CYS A 415 23.02 5.60 0.90
C CYS A 415 23.30 6.82 0.00
N LEU A 416 24.52 6.94 -0.50
CA LEU A 416 24.88 7.90 -1.54
C LEU A 416 24.76 7.22 -2.91
N VAL A 417 24.07 7.87 -3.83
CA VAL A 417 23.87 7.42 -5.20
C VAL A 417 24.30 8.49 -6.17
N MET A 418 24.94 8.08 -7.26
CA MET A 418 25.33 8.93 -8.37
C MET A 418 25.10 8.18 -9.67
N GLY A 419 24.41 8.79 -10.63
CA GLY A 419 24.16 8.22 -11.95
C GLY A 419 24.99 8.94 -13.01
N GLU A 420 25.65 8.18 -13.88
CA GLU A 420 26.42 8.64 -15.05
C GLU A 420 25.90 7.92 -16.30
N ASN A 421 25.91 8.59 -17.46
CA ASN A 421 25.41 8.04 -18.72
C ASN A 421 24.01 7.38 -18.59
N PHE A 422 23.19 7.89 -17.67
CA PHE A 422 21.93 7.25 -17.30
C PHE A 422 20.88 7.56 -18.36
N THR A 423 20.55 6.57 -19.19
CA THR A 423 19.66 6.74 -20.34
C THR A 423 18.20 6.50 -20.00
N SER A 424 17.91 5.43 -19.25
CA SER A 424 16.56 5.09 -18.80
C SER A 424 16.60 4.13 -17.62
N GLY A 425 15.53 4.10 -16.82
CA GLY A 425 15.40 3.16 -15.70
C GLY A 425 14.91 3.78 -14.40
N ASN A 426 14.64 2.91 -13.44
CA ASN A 426 14.21 3.24 -12.09
C ASN A 426 15.16 2.59 -11.08
N LEU A 427 15.44 3.29 -9.98
CA LEU A 427 16.14 2.77 -8.81
C LEU A 427 15.28 3.02 -7.58
N GLU A 428 15.32 2.07 -6.65
CA GLU A 428 14.66 2.12 -5.37
C GLU A 428 15.67 1.77 -4.28
N ILE A 429 15.49 2.37 -3.11
CA ILE A 429 16.17 1.96 -1.88
C ILE A 429 15.15 1.34 -0.94
N LEU A 430 15.49 0.18 -0.40
CA LEU A 430 14.69 -0.62 0.51
C LEU A 430 15.43 -0.76 1.83
N MET A 431 14.65 -0.73 2.90
CA MET A 431 15.05 -1.27 4.19
C MET A 431 14.34 -2.62 4.35
N GLU A 432 15.09 -3.71 4.35
CA GLU A 432 14.55 -5.06 4.46
C GLU A 432 14.91 -5.65 5.82
N GLN A 433 13.98 -6.39 6.41
CA GLN A 433 14.19 -7.14 7.64
C GLN A 433 14.10 -8.63 7.35
N GLN A 434 15.08 -9.38 7.82
CA GLN A 434 15.04 -10.83 7.88
C GLN A 434 14.65 -11.27 9.28
N LEU A 435 13.59 -12.07 9.37
CA LEU A 435 13.11 -12.68 10.60
C LEU A 435 13.91 -13.95 10.94
N PRO A 436 13.83 -14.46 12.19
CA PRO A 436 14.58 -15.63 12.62
C PRO A 436 14.27 -16.93 11.86
N ASP A 437 13.07 -17.01 11.26
CA ASP A 437 12.64 -18.10 10.38
C ASP A 437 13.28 -18.06 8.98
N GLY A 438 14.08 -17.03 8.70
CA GLY A 438 14.74 -16.80 7.42
C GLY A 438 13.93 -15.94 6.45
N THR A 439 12.69 -15.58 6.77
CA THR A 439 11.80 -14.79 5.91
C THR A 439 12.32 -13.35 5.80
N ARG A 440 12.48 -12.84 4.57
CA ARG A 440 12.79 -11.43 4.31
C ARG A 440 11.51 -10.65 3.99
N LYS A 441 11.28 -9.57 4.73
CA LYS A 441 10.18 -8.62 4.53
C LYS A 441 10.73 -7.22 4.25
N THR A 442 10.13 -6.52 3.30
CA THR A 442 10.42 -5.09 3.08
C THR A 442 9.74 -4.28 4.19
N VAL A 443 10.53 -3.52 4.94
CA VAL A 443 10.06 -2.64 6.02
C VAL A 443 9.76 -1.23 5.48
N TYR A 444 10.56 -0.79 4.52
CA TYR A 444 10.38 0.50 3.84
C TYR A 444 10.91 0.42 2.41
N LEU A 445 10.28 1.16 1.50
CA LEU A 445 10.70 1.31 0.11
C LEU A 445 10.50 2.77 -0.29
N ALA A 446 11.52 3.38 -0.91
CA ALA A 446 11.36 4.65 -1.59
C ALA A 446 12.03 4.66 -2.96
N PRO A 447 11.41 5.32 -3.96
CA PRO A 447 12.07 5.58 -5.22
C PRO A 447 13.25 6.54 -5.02
N ILE A 448 14.35 6.29 -5.73
CA ILE A 448 15.45 7.23 -5.82
C ILE A 448 15.10 8.21 -6.93
N GLU A 449 14.57 9.37 -6.55
CA GLU A 449 14.17 10.37 -7.55
C GLU A 449 15.37 10.99 -8.26
N ARG A 450 15.21 11.32 -9.54
CA ARG A 450 16.16 12.10 -10.36
C ARG A 450 17.57 11.48 -10.42
N VAL A 451 17.66 10.17 -10.69
CA VAL A 451 18.93 9.44 -10.91
C VAL A 451 19.68 9.92 -12.18
N LYS A 452 19.04 10.73 -13.03
CA LYS A 452 19.60 11.23 -14.29
C LYS A 452 20.85 12.09 -14.04
N ASN A 453 21.99 11.66 -14.58
CA ASN A 453 23.27 12.37 -14.68
C ASN A 453 23.55 13.35 -13.53
N ILE A 454 23.73 12.80 -12.33
CA ILE A 454 23.97 13.61 -11.14
C ILE A 454 25.46 13.94 -11.09
N SER A 455 25.82 15.20 -11.29
CA SER A 455 27.22 15.66 -11.26
C SER A 455 27.88 15.58 -9.88
N LYS A 456 27.12 15.28 -8.83
CA LYS A 456 27.57 15.13 -7.44
C LYS A 456 26.82 13.99 -6.76
N TRP A 457 27.43 13.38 -5.76
CA TRP A 457 26.77 12.35 -4.93
C TRP A 457 25.51 12.88 -4.25
N LYS A 458 24.37 12.20 -4.45
CA LYS A 458 23.10 12.51 -3.80
C LYS A 458 22.86 11.55 -2.63
N LYS A 459 22.58 12.09 -1.43
CA LYS A 459 22.16 11.29 -0.28
C LYS A 459 20.69 10.96 -0.37
N THR A 460 20.38 9.67 -0.34
CA THR A 460 19.01 9.14 -0.23
C THR A 460 18.85 8.58 1.17
N THR A 461 17.78 8.97 1.86
CA THR A 461 17.51 8.56 3.26
C THR A 461 16.09 8.02 3.37
N ILE A 462 15.92 6.96 4.16
CA ILE A 462 14.65 6.30 4.41
C ILE A 462 14.45 5.98 5.89
N PRO A 463 13.29 6.31 6.50
CA PRO A 463 12.35 7.36 6.08
C PRO A 463 13.00 8.75 6.18
N SER A 464 12.50 9.74 5.43
CA SER A 464 13.03 11.12 5.46
C SER A 464 12.53 11.94 6.66
N SER A 465 11.41 11.55 7.29
CA SER A 465 10.71 12.32 8.32
C SER A 465 10.69 11.68 9.72
N SER A 466 10.69 10.36 9.86
CA SER A 466 10.63 9.68 11.18
C SER A 466 11.33 8.31 11.20
N PRO A 467 11.98 7.91 12.30
CA PRO A 467 12.70 6.64 12.35
C PRO A 467 11.76 5.44 12.58
N LYS A 468 11.97 4.38 11.79
CA LYS A 468 11.02 3.27 11.73
C LYS A 468 11.21 2.31 12.89
N LEU A 469 10.11 2.06 13.62
CA LEU A 469 10.07 1.09 14.71
C LEU A 469 10.14 -0.35 14.19
N ILE A 470 11.08 -1.11 14.73
CA ILE A 470 11.25 -2.54 14.46
C ILE A 470 10.23 -3.32 15.30
N GLN A 471 9.34 -4.04 14.63
CA GLN A 471 8.22 -4.75 15.28
C GLN A 471 8.61 -6.14 15.81
N GLU A 472 9.65 -6.74 15.25
CA GLU A 472 10.12 -8.09 15.57
C GLU A 472 11.65 -8.11 15.56
N SER A 473 12.30 -8.95 16.36
CA SER A 473 13.77 -9.07 16.33
C SER A 473 14.24 -9.80 15.07
N GLY A 474 15.41 -9.46 14.55
CA GLY A 474 15.93 -10.06 13.32
C GLY A 474 17.18 -9.33 12.81
N SER A 475 17.34 -9.27 11.50
CA SER A 475 18.45 -8.56 10.86
C SER A 475 17.96 -7.58 9.80
N LEU A 476 18.50 -6.35 9.79
CA LEU A 476 18.21 -5.33 8.78
C LEU A 476 19.24 -5.30 7.66
N PHE A 477 18.76 -4.97 6.46
CA PHE A 477 19.54 -4.79 5.25
C PHE A 477 19.12 -3.49 4.55
N ILE A 478 20.08 -2.82 3.94
CA ILE A 478 19.80 -1.75 2.98
C ILE A 478 19.97 -2.37 1.59
N THR A 479 18.89 -2.40 0.82
CA THR A 479 18.91 -2.94 -0.53
C THR A 479 18.64 -1.84 -1.54
N VAL A 480 19.58 -1.60 -2.45
CA VAL A 480 19.33 -0.74 -3.62
C VAL A 480 19.02 -1.66 -4.79
N ARG A 481 17.86 -1.51 -5.42
CA ARG A 481 17.47 -2.31 -6.58
C ARG A 481 16.91 -1.45 -7.70
N GLY A 482 16.95 -1.96 -8.92
CA GLY A 482 16.30 -1.29 -10.03
C GLY A 482 16.60 -1.93 -11.39
N GLN A 483 15.94 -1.38 -12.40
CA GLN A 483 16.12 -1.72 -13.80
C GLN A 483 16.57 -0.46 -14.52
N PHE A 484 17.78 -0.44 -15.05
CA PHE A 484 18.32 0.76 -15.70
C PHE A 484 19.36 0.45 -16.77
N LYS A 485 19.55 1.42 -17.67
CA LYS A 485 20.60 1.44 -18.68
C LYS A 485 21.50 2.66 -18.49
N GLY A 486 22.78 2.41 -18.22
CA GLY A 486 23.78 3.42 -17.87
C GLY A 486 24.63 2.97 -16.69
N ASP A 487 25.31 3.93 -16.06
CA ASP A 487 26.20 3.68 -14.92
C ASP A 487 25.58 4.22 -13.62
N VAL A 488 25.57 3.39 -12.59
CA VAL A 488 25.11 3.76 -11.25
C VAL A 488 26.21 3.46 -10.25
N MET A 489 26.54 4.45 -9.44
CA MET A 489 27.54 4.34 -8.39
C MET A 489 26.88 4.45 -7.03
N LEU A 490 27.24 3.54 -6.12
CA LEU A 490 26.70 3.46 -4.77
C LEU A 490 27.84 3.53 -3.75
N ARG A 491 27.66 4.29 -2.66
CA ARG A 491 28.59 4.29 -1.52
C ARG A 491 27.92 4.73 -0.21
N LYS A 492 28.65 4.62 0.90
CA LYS A 492 28.25 5.09 2.24
C LYS A 492 26.85 4.63 2.64
N PHE A 493 26.63 3.32 2.64
CA PHE A 493 25.43 2.75 3.23
C PHE A 493 25.50 2.96 4.75
N CYS A 494 24.44 3.43 5.38
CA CYS A 494 24.48 3.75 6.81
C CYS A 494 23.12 3.52 7.46
N PHE A 495 23.12 2.80 8.58
CA PHE A 495 22.00 2.76 9.51
C PHE A 495 22.21 3.78 10.63
N LYS A 496 21.17 4.51 11.00
CA LYS A 496 21.16 5.40 12.16
C LYS A 496 20.10 4.91 13.15
N ARG A 497 20.54 4.50 14.34
CA ARG A 497 19.65 4.07 15.43
C ARG A 497 19.14 5.28 16.22
N PHE A 498 17.86 5.27 16.57
CA PHE A 498 17.19 6.28 17.38
C PHE A 498 16.58 5.67 18.66
N GLU A 499 16.25 6.53 19.64
CA GLU A 499 15.62 6.17 20.92
C GLU A 499 14.13 5.83 20.79
#